data_AF-A0A7S2J6Z2-F1
#
_entry.id   AF-A0A7S2J6Z2-F1
#
_cell.length_a   1.000
_cell.length_b   1.000
_cell.length_c   1.000
_cell.angle_alpha   90.00
_cell.angle_beta   90.00
_cell.angle_gamma   90.00
#
_symmetry.space_group_name_H-M   'P 1'
#
loop_
_entity.id
_entity.type
_entity.pdbx_description
1 polymer ?
#
loop_
_entity_poly.entity_id
_entity_poly.type
_entity_poly.pdbx_seq_one_letter_code
_entity_poly.pdbx_strand_id
1 'polypeptide(L)'
;ELWKKKGLNPNKIVGITTLDVVRANKFVEELTSRSAQVPVVGGHAGKTILPLFSQDAAARMIEPSKIPALDMRVQDAGTEVVKEKAGKGSATLSMAYAGARLGKAVLRGLAGVDTVECAFVMSSIHPDCQYFASKVTFGKDGVK
;
A
#
# COMPACT_ATOMS: atom_id res chain seq x y z
N GLU A 1 18.49 8.60 10.14
CA GLU A 1 17.86 7.29 10.43
C GLU A 1 18.91 6.27 10.88
N LEU A 2 18.49 5.24 11.64
CA LEU A 2 19.40 4.22 12.17
C LEU A 2 20.13 3.44 11.08
N TRP A 3 19.45 3.12 9.98
CA TRP A 3 20.04 2.40 8.86
C TRP A 3 21.12 3.22 8.15
N LYS A 4 20.90 4.53 7.95
CA LYS A 4 21.90 5.46 7.38
C LYS A 4 23.15 5.53 8.25
N LYS A 5 22.98 5.66 9.58
CA LYS A 5 24.10 5.67 10.54
C LYS A 5 24.92 4.38 10.51
N LYS A 6 24.31 3.26 10.10
CA LYS A 6 24.96 1.95 9.95
C LYS A 6 25.46 1.66 8.54
N GLY A 7 25.32 2.59 7.59
CA GLY A 7 25.73 2.38 6.19
C GLY A 7 24.95 1.27 5.47
N LEU A 8 23.71 1.00 5.86
CA LEU A 8 22.89 -0.05 5.23
C LEU A 8 22.33 0.39 3.87
N ASN A 9 22.05 -0.57 2.99
CA ASN A 9 21.50 -0.32 1.67
C ASN A 9 20.01 0.15 1.76
N PRO A 10 19.65 1.35 1.25
CA PRO A 10 18.27 1.84 1.24
C PRO A 10 17.29 0.91 0.52
N ASN A 11 17.73 0.18 -0.50
CA ASN A 11 16.88 -0.72 -1.28
C ASN A 11 16.40 -1.93 -0.46
N LYS A 12 16.97 -2.15 0.73
CA LYS A 12 16.57 -3.20 1.67
C LYS A 12 15.73 -2.66 2.83
N ILE A 13 15.37 -1.37 2.80
CA ILE A 13 14.53 -0.71 3.80
C ILE A 13 13.16 -0.46 3.16
N VAL A 14 12.13 -1.14 3.69
CA VAL A 14 10.80 -1.18 3.09
C VAL A 14 9.74 -0.89 4.15
N GLY A 15 8.98 0.18 3.94
CA GLY A 15 7.77 0.48 4.70
C GLY A 15 6.57 -0.25 4.11
N ILE A 16 5.89 -1.02 4.96
CA ILE A 16 4.72 -1.82 4.55
C ILE A 16 3.49 -0.91 4.40
N THR A 17 3.00 -0.72 3.18
CA THR A 17 1.74 0.00 2.88
C THR A 17 0.68 -0.90 2.23
N THR A 18 0.97 -2.21 2.17
CA THR A 18 0.15 -3.20 1.46
C THR A 18 -1.28 -3.29 2.00
N LEU A 19 -1.52 -2.94 3.28
CA LEU A 19 -2.86 -2.94 3.83
C LEU A 19 -3.78 -1.92 3.15
N ASP A 20 -3.24 -0.80 2.68
CA ASP A 20 -4.04 0.21 1.97
C ASP A 20 -4.47 -0.31 0.59
N VAL A 21 -3.57 -0.99 -0.13
CA VAL A 21 -3.89 -1.68 -1.39
C VAL A 21 -4.96 -2.74 -1.17
N VAL A 22 -4.83 -3.55 -0.10
CA VAL A 22 -5.82 -4.59 0.24
C VAL A 22 -7.21 -3.98 0.50
N ARG A 23 -7.27 -2.86 1.24
CA ARG A 23 -8.51 -2.13 1.52
C ARG A 23 -9.11 -1.52 0.26
N ALA A 24 -8.31 -0.81 -0.53
CA ALA A 24 -8.76 -0.21 -1.79
C ALA A 24 -9.35 -1.26 -2.73
N ASN A 25 -8.66 -2.40 -2.90
CA ASN A 25 -9.15 -3.51 -3.71
C ASN A 25 -10.46 -4.06 -3.17
N LYS A 26 -10.54 -4.30 -1.86
CA LYS A 26 -11.76 -4.84 -1.24
C LYS A 26 -12.96 -3.92 -1.43
N PHE A 27 -12.78 -2.61 -1.25
CA PHE A 27 -13.89 -1.64 -1.41
C PHE A 27 -14.31 -1.46 -2.87
N VAL A 28 -13.37 -1.51 -3.82
CA VAL A 28 -13.70 -1.53 -5.26
C VAL A 28 -14.44 -2.81 -5.63
N GLU A 29 -14.00 -3.96 -5.13
CA GLU A 29 -14.67 -5.25 -5.32
C GLU A 29 -16.10 -5.24 -4.77
N GLU A 30 -16.34 -4.64 -3.60
CA GLU A 30 -17.68 -4.48 -3.01
C GLU A 30 -18.61 -3.64 -3.89
N LEU A 31 -18.10 -2.59 -4.54
CA LEU A 31 -18.89 -1.69 -5.37
C LEU A 31 -19.13 -2.20 -6.79
N THR A 32 -18.18 -2.96 -7.33
CA THR A 32 -18.17 -3.34 -8.75
C THR A 32 -18.43 -4.82 -8.99
N SER A 33 -18.33 -5.65 -7.95
CA SER A 33 -18.33 -7.12 -8.04
C SER A 33 -17.24 -7.67 -8.98
N ARG A 34 -16.16 -6.93 -9.20
CA ARG A 34 -15.02 -7.31 -10.04
C ARG A 34 -13.73 -7.21 -9.26
N SER A 35 -12.81 -8.15 -9.49
CA SER A 35 -11.49 -8.11 -8.85
C SER A 35 -10.72 -6.84 -9.23
N ALA A 36 -10.03 -6.27 -8.24
CA ALA A 36 -9.35 -4.99 -8.37
C ALA A 36 -7.86 -5.10 -7.99
N GLN A 37 -7.04 -4.29 -8.66
CA GLN A 37 -5.60 -4.12 -8.39
C GLN A 37 -5.24 -2.64 -8.35
N VAL A 38 -5.90 -1.89 -7.46
CA VAL A 38 -5.72 -0.45 -7.29
C VAL A 38 -4.33 -0.15 -6.71
N PRO A 39 -3.49 0.62 -7.43
CA PRO A 39 -2.24 1.12 -6.88
C PRO A 39 -2.54 2.16 -5.79
N VAL A 40 -1.90 2.04 -4.64
CA VAL A 40 -1.99 3.05 -3.57
C VAL A 40 -0.60 3.64 -3.34
N VAL A 41 -0.49 4.96 -3.46
CA VAL A 41 0.77 5.71 -3.44
C VAL A 41 0.77 6.75 -2.32
N GLY A 42 1.88 7.47 -2.14
CA GLY A 42 2.00 8.52 -1.13
C GLY A 42 2.60 8.02 0.19
N GLY A 43 1.79 7.94 1.24
CA GLY A 43 2.16 7.51 2.59
C GLY A 43 1.15 6.52 3.16
N HIS A 44 1.18 6.33 4.49
CA HIS A 44 0.33 5.39 5.24
C HIS A 44 -0.45 6.07 6.38
N ALA A 45 -0.80 7.36 6.21
CA ALA A 45 -1.51 8.11 7.24
C ALA A 45 -2.53 9.09 6.62
N GLY A 46 -3.82 8.85 6.86
CA GLY A 46 -4.93 9.72 6.44
C GLY A 46 -4.79 10.17 4.98
N LYS A 47 -4.81 11.47 4.74
CA LYS A 47 -4.71 12.12 3.41
C LYS A 47 -3.43 11.81 2.62
N THR A 48 -2.42 11.22 3.25
CA THR A 48 -1.22 10.79 2.51
C THR A 48 -1.45 9.48 1.75
N ILE A 49 -2.51 8.72 2.06
CA ILE A 49 -2.90 7.49 1.37
C ILE A 49 -3.64 7.90 0.09
N LEU A 50 -3.04 7.65 -1.07
CA LEU A 50 -3.55 8.09 -2.37
C LEU A 50 -3.87 6.88 -3.27
N PRO A 51 -5.12 6.38 -3.28
CA PRO A 51 -5.54 5.30 -4.15
C PRO A 51 -5.74 5.83 -5.58
N LEU A 52 -4.98 5.28 -6.52
CA LEU A 52 -5.05 5.67 -7.93
C LEU A 52 -6.16 4.87 -8.63
N PHE A 53 -7.42 5.12 -8.28
CA PHE A 53 -8.59 4.43 -8.85
C PHE A 53 -8.65 4.51 -10.38
N SER A 54 -8.10 5.58 -10.97
CA SER A 54 -8.00 5.74 -12.42
C SER A 54 -7.09 4.72 -13.11
N GLN A 55 -6.21 4.01 -12.37
CA GLN A 55 -5.27 3.03 -12.90
C GLN A 55 -5.75 1.58 -12.80
N ASP A 56 -6.95 1.33 -12.28
CA ASP A 56 -7.55 0.01 -12.20
C ASP A 56 -8.82 -0.10 -13.06
N ALA A 57 -8.97 -1.22 -13.77
CA ALA A 57 -10.05 -1.40 -14.73
C ALA A 57 -11.44 -1.48 -14.07
N ALA A 58 -11.55 -2.11 -12.89
CA ALA A 58 -12.80 -2.19 -12.14
C ALA A 58 -13.13 -0.84 -11.51
N ALA A 59 -12.15 -0.19 -10.89
CA ALA A 59 -12.33 1.10 -10.23
C ALA A 59 -12.73 2.21 -11.22
N ARG A 60 -12.26 2.17 -12.48
CA ARG A 60 -12.70 3.09 -13.54
C ARG A 60 -14.18 3.00 -13.91
N MET A 61 -14.87 1.94 -13.51
CA MET A 61 -16.32 1.79 -13.72
C MET A 61 -17.14 2.51 -12.64
N ILE A 62 -16.50 2.92 -11.54
CA ILE A 62 -17.17 3.60 -10.43
C ILE A 62 -17.52 5.02 -10.88
N GLU A 63 -18.75 5.43 -10.61
CA GLU A 63 -19.23 6.78 -10.93
C GLU A 63 -18.35 7.84 -10.25
N PRO A 64 -17.95 8.91 -10.97
CA PRO A 64 -17.08 9.95 -10.41
C PRO A 64 -17.60 10.57 -9.12
N SER A 65 -18.92 10.65 -8.94
CA SER A 65 -19.57 11.17 -7.72
C SER A 65 -19.31 10.31 -6.48
N LYS A 66 -18.97 9.02 -6.63
CA LYS A 66 -18.68 8.08 -5.53
C LYS A 66 -17.20 8.06 -5.15
N ILE A 67 -16.31 8.57 -6.00
CA ILE A 67 -14.86 8.54 -5.79
C ILE A 67 -14.44 9.28 -4.51
N PRO A 68 -14.94 10.50 -4.19
CA PRO A 68 -14.52 11.19 -2.97
C PRO A 68 -14.87 10.43 -1.68
N ALA A 69 -16.04 9.80 -1.62
CA ALA A 69 -16.44 9.00 -0.47
C ALA A 69 -15.61 7.70 -0.36
N LEU A 70 -15.29 7.08 -1.48
CA LEU A 70 -14.44 5.89 -1.53
C LEU A 70 -13.00 6.21 -1.11
N ASP A 71 -12.44 7.33 -1.57
CA ASP A 71 -11.11 7.82 -1.19
C ASP A 71 -11.01 8.04 0.32
N MET A 72 -11.96 8.77 0.89
CA MET A 72 -12.04 9.02 2.34
C MET A 72 -12.17 7.70 3.13
N ARG A 73 -13.00 6.76 2.66
CA ARG A 73 -13.14 5.45 3.31
C ARG A 73 -11.82 4.68 3.32
N VAL A 74 -11.02 4.72 2.25
CA VAL A 74 -9.69 4.08 2.24
C VAL A 74 -8.75 4.75 3.24
N GLN A 75 -8.73 6.09 3.27
CA GLN A 75 -7.87 6.87 4.18
C GLN A 75 -8.21 6.64 5.65
N ASP A 76 -9.49 6.47 5.98
CA ASP A 76 -9.98 6.33 7.36
C ASP A 76 -10.24 4.89 7.81
N ALA A 77 -10.07 3.89 6.93
CA ALA A 77 -10.31 2.48 7.26
C ALA A 77 -9.49 1.96 8.46
N GLY A 78 -8.36 2.60 8.79
CA GLY A 78 -7.62 2.35 10.03
C GLY A 78 -8.41 2.76 11.27
N THR A 79 -8.93 3.98 11.24
CA THR A 79 -9.74 4.59 12.29
C THR A 79 -11.06 3.84 12.47
N GLU A 80 -11.71 3.44 11.37
CA GLU A 80 -12.93 2.62 11.41
C GLU A 80 -12.71 1.34 12.22
N VAL A 81 -11.63 0.59 11.97
CA VAL A 81 -11.35 -0.64 12.72
C VAL A 81 -11.11 -0.39 14.22
N VAL A 82 -10.41 0.69 14.58
CA VAL A 82 -10.20 1.06 15.99
C VAL A 82 -11.54 1.38 16.67
N LYS A 83 -12.42 2.11 15.97
CA LYS A 83 -13.75 2.45 16.46
C LYS A 83 -14.61 1.19 16.65
N GLU A 84 -14.65 0.30 15.66
CA GLU A 84 -15.39 -0.97 15.74
C GLU A 84 -14.84 -1.90 16.83
N LYS A 85 -13.55 -1.81 17.13
CA LYS A 85 -12.93 -2.51 18.28
C LYS A 85 -13.09 -1.77 19.61
N ALA A 86 -13.91 -0.72 19.68
CA ALA A 86 -14.12 0.11 20.87
C ALA A 86 -12.80 0.59 21.51
N GLY A 87 -11.81 0.95 20.67
CA GLY A 87 -10.50 1.41 21.12
C GLY A 87 -9.55 0.31 21.62
N LYS A 88 -9.95 -0.98 21.61
CA LYS A 88 -9.14 -2.11 22.10
C LYS A 88 -8.08 -2.58 21.10
N GLY A 89 -7.49 -1.65 20.37
CA GLY A 89 -6.46 -1.88 19.35
C GLY A 89 -6.93 -1.71 17.91
N SER A 90 -5.97 -1.80 16.99
CA SER A 90 -6.16 -1.53 15.56
C SER A 90 -6.28 -2.83 14.74
N ALA A 91 -6.14 -2.72 13.42
CA ALA A 91 -6.14 -3.84 12.50
C ALA A 91 -5.01 -4.84 12.82
N THR A 92 -5.38 -6.08 13.15
CA THR A 92 -4.43 -7.15 13.48
C THR A 92 -4.38 -8.20 12.38
N LEU A 93 -5.49 -8.90 12.13
CA LEU A 93 -5.54 -9.99 11.14
C LEU A 93 -5.35 -9.51 9.71
N SER A 94 -6.01 -8.41 9.33
CA SER A 94 -5.84 -7.83 7.99
C SER A 94 -4.42 -7.28 7.78
N MET A 95 -3.80 -6.73 8.83
CA MET A 95 -2.39 -6.32 8.78
C MET A 95 -1.46 -7.52 8.68
N ALA A 96 -1.73 -8.63 9.39
CA ALA A 96 -0.95 -9.86 9.27
C ALA A 96 -1.04 -10.44 7.85
N TYR A 97 -2.23 -10.44 7.23
CA TYR A 97 -2.42 -10.81 5.83
C TYR A 97 -1.60 -9.92 4.88
N ALA A 98 -1.70 -8.60 5.04
CA ALA A 98 -0.96 -7.64 4.22
C ALA A 98 0.56 -7.80 4.36
N GLY A 99 1.05 -7.98 5.59
CA GLY A 99 2.45 -8.23 5.89
C GLY A 99 2.93 -9.56 5.28
N ALA A 100 2.13 -10.62 5.38
CA ALA A 100 2.44 -11.90 4.77
C ALA A 100 2.50 -11.82 3.24
N ARG A 101 1.60 -11.03 2.61
CA ARG A 101 1.61 -10.78 1.16
C ARG A 101 2.90 -10.09 0.73
N LEU A 102 3.27 -8.98 1.37
CA LEU A 102 4.52 -8.28 1.04
C LEU A 102 5.74 -9.17 1.32
N GLY A 103 5.74 -9.89 2.45
CA GLY A 103 6.81 -10.83 2.79
C GLY A 103 7.00 -11.89 1.72
N LYS A 104 5.91 -12.44 1.16
CA LYS A 104 5.98 -13.37 0.01
C LYS A 104 6.57 -12.70 -1.23
N ALA A 105 6.22 -11.45 -1.53
CA ALA A 105 6.80 -10.71 -2.66
C ALA A 105 8.31 -10.53 -2.47
N VAL A 106 8.75 -10.08 -1.30
CA VAL A 106 10.18 -9.96 -0.96
C VAL A 106 10.90 -11.31 -1.14
N LEU A 107 10.37 -12.40 -0.57
CA LEU A 107 10.98 -13.73 -0.68
C LEU A 107 11.06 -14.23 -2.13
N ARG A 108 10.04 -13.96 -2.95
CA ARG A 108 10.05 -14.28 -4.38
C ARG A 108 11.11 -13.49 -5.13
N GLY A 109 11.22 -12.19 -4.86
CA GLY A 109 12.26 -11.32 -5.42
C GLY A 109 13.67 -11.85 -5.10
N LEU A 110 13.91 -12.21 -3.84
CA LEU A 110 15.17 -12.82 -3.39
C LEU A 110 15.45 -14.16 -4.07
N ALA A 111 14.43 -14.95 -4.38
CA ALA A 111 14.53 -16.17 -5.17
C ALA A 111 14.78 -15.93 -6.68
N GLY A 112 14.88 -14.68 -7.11
CA GLY A 112 15.12 -14.30 -8.50
C GLY A 112 13.86 -14.22 -9.37
N VAL A 113 12.67 -14.25 -8.75
CA VAL A 113 11.41 -14.04 -9.46
C VAL A 113 10.88 -12.65 -9.11
N ASP A 114 10.98 -11.75 -10.07
CA ASP A 114 10.50 -10.38 -9.90
C ASP A 114 9.03 -10.35 -9.47
N THR A 115 8.74 -9.53 -8.46
CA THR A 115 7.37 -9.27 -8.00
C THR A 115 7.16 -7.79 -7.76
N VAL A 116 6.01 -7.29 -8.18
CA VAL A 116 5.65 -5.88 -8.06
C VAL A 116 4.61 -5.71 -6.96
N GLU A 117 4.87 -4.80 -6.02
CA GLU A 117 3.91 -4.39 -4.98
C GLU A 117 4.06 -2.88 -4.72
N CYS A 118 3.07 -2.27 -4.07
CA CYS A 118 3.23 -0.93 -3.52
C CYS A 118 3.93 -0.99 -2.17
N ALA A 119 4.98 -0.18 -1.98
CA ALA A 119 5.72 -0.07 -0.74
C ALA A 119 6.29 1.34 -0.55
N PHE A 120 6.39 1.79 0.71
CA PHE A 120 6.99 3.07 1.09
C PHE A 120 8.50 2.92 1.21
N VAL A 121 9.23 3.49 0.26
CA VAL A 121 10.68 3.33 0.13
C VAL A 121 11.35 4.69 -0.03
N MET A 122 12.67 4.74 0.14
CA MET A 122 13.44 5.90 -0.30
C MET A 122 13.22 6.06 -1.80
N SER A 123 12.79 7.24 -2.23
CA SER A 123 12.31 7.48 -3.59
C SER A 123 12.76 8.84 -4.10
N SER A 124 12.94 8.93 -5.42
CA SER A 124 13.22 10.17 -6.16
C SER A 124 12.04 10.61 -7.03
N ILE A 125 10.86 9.98 -6.88
CA ILE A 125 9.66 10.29 -7.69
C ILE A 125 9.24 11.77 -7.54
N HIS A 126 9.40 12.35 -6.35
CA HIS A 126 9.11 13.75 -6.09
C HIS A 126 10.34 14.42 -5.45
N PRO A 127 10.82 15.56 -5.97
CA PRO A 127 12.05 16.20 -5.49
C PRO A 127 12.00 16.58 -4.00
N ASP A 128 10.83 17.01 -3.53
CA ASP A 128 10.64 17.40 -2.12
C ASP A 128 10.26 16.24 -1.18
N CYS A 129 10.16 15.00 -1.69
CA CYS A 129 9.71 13.85 -0.92
C CYS A 129 10.73 12.70 -1.00
N GLN A 130 11.61 12.62 0.01
CA GLN A 130 12.69 11.61 0.06
C GLN A 130 12.18 10.17 0.19
N TYR A 131 10.93 9.98 0.63
CA TYR A 131 10.29 8.69 0.76
C TYR A 131 8.88 8.76 0.21
N PHE A 132 8.50 7.77 -0.59
CA PHE A 132 7.19 7.76 -1.22
C PHE A 132 6.75 6.34 -1.48
N ALA A 133 5.48 6.04 -1.17
CA ALA A 133 4.86 4.78 -1.53
C ALA A 133 4.55 4.79 -3.02
N SER A 134 5.06 3.79 -3.73
CA SER A 134 4.84 3.62 -5.17
C SER A 134 4.95 2.15 -5.53
N LYS A 135 4.60 1.79 -6.77
CA LYS A 135 4.89 0.46 -7.29
C LYS A 135 6.41 0.29 -7.38
N VAL A 136 6.91 -0.74 -6.71
CA VAL A 136 8.32 -1.12 -6.72
C VAL A 136 8.44 -2.57 -7.13
N THR A 137 9.57 -2.94 -7.73
CA THR A 137 9.85 -4.35 -8.02
C THR A 137 10.81 -4.90 -6.99
N PHE A 138 10.49 -6.06 -6.41
CA PHE A 138 11.41 -6.81 -5.56
C PHE A 138 12.22 -7.77 -6.41
N GLY A 139 13.54 -7.66 -6.35
CA GLY A 139 14.51 -8.55 -6.98
C GLY A 139 15.52 -9.10 -5.96
N LYS A 140 16.62 -9.68 -6.46
CA LYS A 140 17.62 -10.39 -5.64
C LYS A 140 18.29 -9.51 -4.58
N ASP A 141 18.41 -8.22 -4.85
CA ASP A 141 19.11 -7.26 -3.99
C ASP A 141 18.17 -6.31 -3.22
N GLY A 142 16.87 -6.63 -3.18
CA GLY A 142 15.84 -5.81 -2.57
C GLY A 142 15.00 -5.10 -3.62
N VAL A 143 14.62 -3.85 -3.34
CA VAL A 143 13.86 -2.99 -4.25
C VAL A 143 14.74 -2.57 -5.44
N LYS A 144 14.18 -2.66 -6.65
CA LYS A 144 14.78 -2.19 -7.90
C LYS A 144 13.86 -1.21 -8.63
#